data_AF-A0A391NPN0-F1
#
_entry.id   AF-A0A391NPN0-F1
#
_cell.length_a   1.000
_cell.length_b   1.000
_cell.length_c   1.000
_cell.angle_alpha   90.00
_cell.angle_beta   90.00
_cell.angle_gamma   90.00
#
_symmetry.space_group_name_H-M   'P 1'
#
loop_
_entity.id
_entity.type
_entity.pdbx_description
1 polymer ?
#
loop_
_entity_poly.entity_id
_entity_poly.type
_entity_poly.pdbx_seq_one_letter_code
_entity_poly.pdbx_strand_id
1 'polypeptide(L)'
;MPSPSAIEIGQILITVFALGPLQANCYLVADKASKEAMLVDVGHESKEMVQYIKEQGYIPKAIVATHAHFDHIFGMGWMSQQLDNCPIICHKEDASLWPLNGRLSSMFGMQSPAHFPSEPTEYGG
;
A
#
# COMPACT_ATOMS: atom_id res chain seq x y z
N MET A 1 15.41 -7.02 -8.91
CA MET A 1 14.01 -6.72 -9.26
C MET A 1 14.02 -5.79 -10.47
N PRO A 2 13.04 -5.84 -11.38
CA PRO A 2 12.94 -4.82 -12.42
C PRO A 2 12.82 -3.44 -11.77
N SER A 3 13.50 -2.45 -12.35
CA SER A 3 13.39 -1.06 -11.92
C SER A 3 11.94 -0.60 -12.00
N PRO A 4 11.44 0.16 -11.01
CA PRO A 4 10.06 0.63 -11.01
C PRO A 4 9.75 1.42 -12.28
N SER A 5 8.62 1.11 -12.92
CA SER A 5 8.15 1.85 -14.10
C SER A 5 7.44 3.12 -13.64
N ALA A 6 7.70 4.24 -14.30
CA ALA A 6 7.13 5.53 -13.92
C ALA A 6 6.47 6.23 -15.10
N ILE A 7 5.34 6.89 -14.85
CA ILE A 7 4.62 7.73 -15.80
C ILE A 7 4.45 9.12 -15.18
N GLU A 8 4.68 10.16 -15.97
CA GLU A 8 4.43 11.54 -15.57
C GLU A 8 3.20 12.11 -16.27
N ILE A 9 2.30 12.72 -15.49
CA ILE A 9 1.10 13.40 -15.98
C ILE A 9 1.09 14.80 -15.37
N GLY A 10 1.67 15.76 -16.10
CA GLY A 10 1.90 17.11 -15.58
C GLY A 10 2.82 17.08 -14.36
N GLN A 11 2.34 17.53 -13.20
CA GLN A 11 3.10 17.52 -11.94
C GLN A 11 3.01 16.19 -11.18
N ILE A 12 2.12 15.28 -11.60
CA ILE A 12 1.91 14.00 -10.95
C ILE A 12 2.88 12.96 -11.51
N LEU A 13 3.57 12.27 -10.61
CA LEU A 13 4.39 11.10 -10.88
C LEU A 13 3.65 9.86 -10.36
N ILE A 14 3.51 8.85 -11.22
CA ILE A 14 2.98 7.54 -10.84
C ILE A 14 4.12 6.53 -11.01
N THR A 15 4.57 5.94 -9.91
CA THR A 15 5.64 4.94 -9.87
C THR A 15 5.06 3.58 -9.46
N VAL A 16 5.34 2.54 -10.24
CA VAL A 16 4.84 1.17 -10.01
C VAL A 16 5.92 0.30 -9.38
N PHE A 17 5.57 -0.35 -8.27
CA PHE A 17 6.38 -1.35 -7.59
C PHE A 17 5.67 -2.70 -7.66
N ALA A 18 6.32 -3.72 -8.21
CA ALA A 18 5.82 -5.09 -8.14
C ALA A 18 6.20 -5.71 -6.80
N LEU A 19 5.22 -5.99 -5.95
CA LEU A 19 5.45 -6.41 -4.56
C LEU A 19 5.05 -7.87 -4.31
N GLY A 20 5.81 -8.50 -3.41
CA GLY A 20 5.53 -9.85 -2.91
C GLY A 20 5.66 -10.99 -3.94
N PRO A 21 5.34 -12.23 -3.54
CA PRO A 21 5.46 -13.40 -4.40
C PRO A 21 4.54 -13.38 -5.63
N LEU A 22 3.37 -12.73 -5.51
CA LEU A 22 2.40 -12.58 -6.58
C LEU A 22 2.73 -11.43 -7.54
N GLN A 23 3.77 -10.64 -7.26
CA GLN A 23 4.16 -9.47 -8.06
C GLN A 23 2.98 -8.52 -8.28
N ALA A 24 2.15 -8.34 -7.24
CA ALA A 24 1.01 -7.43 -7.29
C ALA A 24 1.50 -5.99 -7.47
N ASN A 25 0.83 -5.24 -8.33
CA ASN A 25 1.18 -3.85 -8.58
C ASN A 25 0.79 -2.98 -7.39
N CYS A 26 1.78 -2.34 -6.80
CA CYS A 26 1.61 -1.27 -5.82
C CYS A 26 2.03 0.05 -6.47
N TYR A 27 1.26 1.11 -6.25
CA TYR A 27 1.50 2.41 -6.88
C TYR A 27 1.89 3.43 -5.82
N LEU A 28 2.91 4.24 -6.13
CA LEU A 28 3.13 5.53 -5.50
C LEU A 28 2.61 6.60 -6.45
N VAL A 29 1.61 7.36 -6.02
CA VAL A 29 1.12 8.54 -6.74
C VAL A 29 1.57 9.76 -5.97
N ALA A 30 2.43 10.57 -6.58
CA ALA A 30 3.05 11.71 -5.91
C ALA A 30 2.92 12.99 -6.73
N ASP A 31 2.64 14.10 -6.06
CA ASP A 31 2.81 15.43 -6.61
C ASP A 31 4.27 15.87 -6.43
N LYS A 32 4.97 16.12 -7.55
CA LYS A 32 6.38 16.52 -7.54
C LYS A 32 6.61 17.89 -6.90
N ALA A 33 5.61 18.77 -6.92
CA ALA A 33 5.72 20.14 -6.42
C ALA A 33 5.52 20.21 -4.90
N SER A 34 4.39 19.71 -4.40
CA SER A 34 4.09 19.70 -2.96
C SER A 34 4.81 18.59 -2.19
N LYS A 35 5.28 17.55 -2.90
CA LYS A 35 5.80 16.30 -2.36
C LYS A 35 4.77 15.43 -1.64
N GLU A 36 3.50 15.81 -1.61
CA GLU A 36 2.46 14.95 -1.08
C GLU A 36 2.28 13.71 -1.97
N ALA A 37 2.03 12.57 -1.32
CA ALA A 37 1.88 11.30 -2.03
C ALA A 37 0.82 10.41 -1.38
N MET A 38 0.30 9.47 -2.15
CA MET A 38 -0.48 8.35 -1.66
C MET A 38 0.09 7.04 -2.21
N LEU A 39 -0.05 5.98 -1.41
CA LEU A 39 0.24 4.63 -1.84
C LEU A 39 -1.07 3.93 -2.17
N VAL A 40 -1.07 3.08 -3.20
CA VAL A 40 -2.24 2.31 -3.61
C VAL A 40 -1.86 0.83 -3.67
N ASP A 41 -2.68 -0.03 -3.06
CA ASP A 41 -2.58 -1.49 -3.14
C ASP A 41 -1.25 -2.06 -2.62
N VAL A 42 -0.90 -1.69 -1.39
CA VAL A 42 0.31 -2.20 -0.72
C VAL A 42 0.12 -3.64 -0.25
N GLY A 43 0.34 -4.58 -1.16
CA GLY A 43 0.22 -6.02 -0.93
C GLY A 43 1.26 -6.67 -0.03
N HIS A 44 2.47 -6.11 0.02
CA HIS A 44 3.58 -6.71 0.74
C HIS A 44 4.52 -5.64 1.31
N GLU A 45 5.25 -5.99 2.38
CA GLU A 45 6.32 -5.17 2.92
C GLU A 45 7.40 -4.89 1.86
N SER A 46 7.83 -3.62 1.75
CA SER A 46 8.87 -3.20 0.81
C SER A 46 9.80 -2.14 1.40
N LYS A 47 10.98 -2.57 1.88
CA LYS A 47 12.03 -1.63 2.34
C LYS A 47 12.53 -0.73 1.22
N GLU A 48 12.58 -1.25 -0.01
CA GLU A 48 12.97 -0.51 -1.20
C GLU A 48 12.03 0.66 -1.47
N MET A 49 10.71 0.42 -1.40
CA MET A 49 9.71 1.48 -1.59
C MET A 49 9.80 2.54 -0.48
N VAL A 50 9.98 2.13 0.79
CA VAL A 50 10.20 3.06 1.90
C VAL A 50 11.43 3.93 1.68
N GLN A 51 12.54 3.31 1.26
CA GLN A 51 13.78 4.02 0.99
C GLN A 51 13.60 5.02 -0.15
N TYR A 52 12.96 4.60 -1.25
CA TYR A 52 12.64 5.47 -2.37
C TYR A 52 11.79 6.68 -1.95
N ILE A 53 10.72 6.45 -1.18
CA ILE A 53 9.85 7.53 -0.68
C ILE A 53 10.65 8.54 0.14
N LYS A 54 11.51 8.05 1.06
CA LYS A 54 12.34 8.89 1.94
C LYS A 54 13.41 9.66 1.17
N GLU A 55 14.11 9.02 0.24
CA GLU A 55 15.15 9.64 -0.58
C GLU A 55 14.60 10.74 -1.50
N GLN A 56 13.41 10.52 -2.06
CA GLN A 56 12.75 11.51 -2.92
C GLN A 56 12.04 12.64 -2.14
N GLY A 57 11.98 12.52 -0.81
CA GLY A 57 11.36 13.47 0.10
C GLY A 57 9.85 13.53 -0.02
N TYR A 58 9.20 12.44 -0.45
CA TYR A 58 7.74 12.38 -0.53
C TYR A 58 7.11 12.26 0.87
N ILE A 59 5.92 12.82 1.01
CA ILE A 59 5.14 12.90 2.24
C ILE A 59 3.85 12.09 2.04
N PRO A 60 3.83 10.80 2.40
CA PRO A 60 2.63 9.98 2.32
C PRO A 60 1.50 10.55 3.19
N LYS A 61 0.34 10.74 2.59
CA LYS A 61 -0.87 11.24 3.26
C LYS A 61 -1.91 10.13 3.47
N ALA A 62 -1.85 9.08 2.66
CA ALA A 62 -2.72 7.91 2.77
C ALA A 62 -2.09 6.67 2.12
N ILE A 63 -2.50 5.50 2.60
CA ILE A 63 -2.32 4.19 1.98
C ILE A 63 -3.72 3.67 1.65
N VAL A 64 -4.05 3.52 0.36
CA VAL A 64 -5.41 3.25 -0.11
C VAL A 64 -5.50 1.86 -0.71
N ALA A 65 -6.52 1.10 -0.32
CA ALA A 65 -6.88 -0.17 -0.96
C ALA A 65 -7.91 0.09 -2.05
N THR A 66 -7.68 -0.42 -3.27
CA THR A 66 -8.73 -0.47 -4.30
C THR A 66 -9.82 -1.45 -3.92
N HIS A 67 -9.44 -2.56 -3.28
CA HIS A 67 -10.33 -3.57 -2.71
C HIS A 67 -9.60 -4.39 -1.62
N ALA A 68 -10.36 -5.09 -0.76
CA ALA A 68 -9.81 -5.78 0.41
C ALA A 68 -9.39 -7.25 0.19
N HIS A 69 -8.67 -7.54 -0.89
CA HIS A 69 -7.97 -8.83 -1.04
C HIS A 69 -6.59 -8.81 -0.38
N PHE A 70 -6.21 -9.95 0.20
CA PHE A 70 -5.00 -10.08 1.02
C PHE A 70 -3.72 -9.64 0.29
N ASP A 71 -3.62 -9.93 -1.01
CA ASP A 71 -2.47 -9.63 -1.86
C ASP A 71 -2.35 -8.14 -2.22
N HIS A 72 -3.31 -7.31 -1.81
CA HIS A 72 -3.30 -5.85 -1.98
C HIS A 72 -3.25 -5.08 -0.65
N ILE A 73 -3.44 -5.75 0.50
CA ILE A 73 -3.55 -5.06 1.80
C ILE A 73 -2.54 -5.52 2.85
N PHE A 74 -1.94 -6.70 2.72
CA PHE A 74 -1.08 -7.27 3.76
C PHE A 74 0.18 -6.44 4.08
N GLY A 75 0.67 -5.63 3.13
CA GLY A 75 1.79 -4.72 3.36
C GLY A 75 1.42 -3.38 4.00
N MET A 76 0.12 -3.03 4.06
CA MET A 76 -0.34 -1.70 4.48
C MET A 76 0.01 -1.36 5.92
N GLY A 77 -0.16 -2.30 6.85
CA GLY A 77 0.14 -2.10 8.26
C GLY A 77 1.61 -1.78 8.51
N TRP A 78 2.49 -2.58 7.91
CA TRP A 78 3.94 -2.33 8.00
C TRP A 78 4.32 -1.00 7.32
N MET A 79 3.74 -0.69 6.14
CA MET A 79 3.96 0.60 5.47
C MET A 79 3.55 1.79 6.32
N SER A 80 2.37 1.74 6.92
CA SER A 80 1.89 2.80 7.81
C SER A 80 2.91 3.09 8.91
N GLN A 81 3.41 2.06 9.58
CA GLN A 81 4.42 2.20 10.64
C GLN A 81 5.74 2.78 10.14
N GLN A 82 6.20 2.43 8.94
CA GLN A 82 7.45 2.95 8.39
C GLN A 82 7.36 4.40 7.88
N LEU A 83 6.14 4.88 7.65
CA LEU A 83 5.79 6.17 7.05
C LEU A 83 5.00 7.02 8.06
N ASP A 84 5.49 7.10 9.29
CA ASP A 84 4.98 7.98 10.35
C ASP A 84 3.48 7.79 10.68
N ASN A 85 3.04 6.53 10.74
CA ASN A 85 1.64 6.13 10.98
C ASN A 85 0.66 6.70 9.92
N CYS A 86 1.08 6.69 8.66
CA CYS A 86 0.26 7.08 7.51
C CYS A 86 -1.09 6.33 7.53
N PRO A 87 -2.24 7.02 7.38
CA PRO A 87 -3.56 6.39 7.53
C PRO A 87 -3.84 5.37 6.41
N ILE A 88 -4.49 4.27 6.76
CA ILE A 88 -4.88 3.20 5.84
C ILE A 88 -6.36 3.34 5.50
N ILE A 89 -6.70 3.61 4.23
CA ILE A 89 -8.06 3.85 3.77
C ILE A 89 -8.54 2.66 2.95
N CYS A 90 -9.75 2.19 3.23
CA CYS A 90 -10.42 1.13 2.50
C CYS A 90 -11.92 1.45 2.38
N HIS A 91 -12.58 0.96 1.33
CA HIS A 91 -14.03 1.11 1.18
C HIS A 91 -14.77 0.36 2.30
N LYS A 92 -15.86 0.95 2.82
CA LYS A 92 -16.60 0.41 3.96
C LYS A 92 -17.18 -0.98 3.72
N GLU A 93 -17.67 -1.25 2.51
CA GLU A 93 -18.23 -2.56 2.16
C GLU A 93 -17.15 -3.66 2.17
N ASP A 94 -15.92 -3.27 1.84
CA ASP A 94 -14.75 -4.15 1.79
C ASP A 94 -14.10 -4.36 3.16
N ALA A 95 -14.34 -3.45 4.12
CA ALA A 95 -13.89 -3.63 5.51
C ALA A 95 -14.44 -4.92 6.14
N SER A 96 -15.58 -5.42 5.66
CA SER A 96 -16.16 -6.70 6.11
C SER A 96 -15.32 -7.93 5.73
N LEU A 97 -14.48 -7.82 4.68
CA LEU A 97 -13.59 -8.89 4.22
C LEU A 97 -12.26 -8.89 4.99
N TRP A 98 -11.91 -7.79 5.64
CA TRP A 98 -10.67 -7.60 6.39
C TRP A 98 -10.34 -8.76 7.36
N PRO A 99 -11.26 -9.21 8.25
CA PRO A 99 -10.99 -10.33 9.15
C PRO A 99 -10.94 -11.71 8.46
N LEU A 100 -11.45 -11.84 7.22
CA LEU A 100 -11.45 -13.10 6.47
C LEU A 100 -10.12 -13.35 5.73
N ASN A 101 -9.30 -12.31 5.55
CA ASN A 101 -8.11 -12.39 4.73
C ASN A 101 -7.06 -13.39 5.24
N GLY A 102 -6.94 -13.61 6.56
CA GLY A 102 -6.03 -14.63 7.10
C GLY A 102 -6.41 -16.06 6.69
N ARG A 103 -7.73 -16.34 6.53
CA ARG A 103 -8.22 -17.64 6.06
C ARG A 103 -8.02 -17.78 4.55
N LEU A 104 -8.32 -16.73 3.79
CA LEU A 104 -8.18 -16.73 2.33
C LEU A 104 -6.71 -16.87 1.92
N SER A 105 -5.79 -16.13 2.55
CA SER A 105 -4.35 -16.21 2.24
C SER A 105 -3.78 -17.62 2.47
N SER A 106 -4.28 -18.31 3.50
CA SER A 106 -3.83 -19.67 3.83
C SER A 106 -4.13 -20.68 2.71
N MET A 107 -5.21 -20.48 1.95
CA MET A 107 -5.52 -21.32 0.78
C MET A 107 -4.49 -21.18 -0.35
N PHE A 108 -3.74 -20.08 -0.35
CA PHE A 108 -2.63 -19.79 -1.27
C PHE A 108 -1.24 -20.03 -0.63
N GLY A 109 -1.18 -20.69 0.54
CA GLY A 109 0.07 -20.95 1.25
C GLY A 109 0.70 -19.73 1.91
N MET A 110 -0.04 -18.63 2.06
CA MET A 110 0.43 -17.38 2.65
C MET A 110 -0.10 -17.17 4.07
N GLN A 111 0.78 -16.70 4.95
CA GLN A 111 0.43 -16.37 6.34
C GLN A 111 0.03 -14.91 6.47
N SER A 112 -0.93 -14.63 7.35
CA SER A 112 -1.27 -13.26 7.73
C SER A 112 -0.04 -12.59 8.36
N PRO A 113 0.29 -11.33 8.00
CA PRO A 113 1.36 -10.58 8.63
C PRO A 113 1.11 -10.38 10.12
N ALA A 114 2.18 -10.36 10.91
CA ALA A 114 2.11 -10.15 12.35
C ALA A 114 1.53 -8.77 12.74
N HIS A 115 1.72 -7.77 11.89
CA HIS A 115 1.29 -6.37 12.13
C HIS A 115 0.19 -5.92 11.17
N PHE A 116 -0.64 -6.84 10.70
CA PHE A 116 -1.80 -6.46 9.91
C PHE A 116 -2.85 -5.82 10.83
N PRO A 117 -3.34 -4.59 10.53
CA PRO A 117 -4.30 -3.91 11.40
C PRO A 117 -5.61 -4.71 11.44
N SER A 118 -6.32 -4.68 12.57
CA SER A 118 -7.61 -5.36 12.70
C SER A 118 -8.72 -4.71 11.87
N GLU A 119 -8.57 -3.42 11.58
CA GLU A 119 -9.49 -2.60 10.80
C GLU A 119 -8.71 -1.46 10.10
N PRO A 120 -9.19 -0.94 8.96
CA PRO A 120 -8.60 0.23 8.31
C PRO A 120 -8.77 1.51 9.16
N THR A 121 -7.92 2.51 8.92
CA THR A 121 -8.02 3.86 9.49
C THR A 121 -9.07 4.66 8.71
N GLU A 122 -10.29 4.78 9.24
CA GLU A 122 -11.38 5.47 8.53
C GLU A 122 -11.05 6.91 8.13
N TYR A 123 -11.35 7.27 6.87
CA TYR A 123 -11.68 8.63 6.44
C TYR A 123 -12.79 8.61 5.39
N GLY A 124 -14.01 8.95 5.83
CA GLY A 124 -15.05 9.64 5.05
C GLY A 124 -15.69 8.90 3.87
N GLY A 125 -16.92 8.41 4.09
CA GLY A 125 -17.88 7.94 3.09
C GLY A 125 -18.99 7.12 3.70
#